data_AF-A0A3N4KHY5-F1
#
_entry.id   AF-A0A3N4KHY5-F1
#
_cell.length_a   1.000
_cell.length_b   1.000
_cell.length_c   1.000
_cell.angle_alpha   90.00
_cell.angle_beta   90.00
_cell.angle_gamma   90.00
#
_symmetry.space_group_name_H-M   'P 1'
#
loop_
_entity.id
_entity.type
_entity.pdbx_description
1 polymer ?
#
loop_
_entity_poly.entity_id
_entity_poly.type
_entity_poly.pdbx_seq_one_letter_code
_entity_poly.pdbx_strand_id
1 'polypeptide(L)'
;MKLTISLTFLLTLVSARTLTQQKARRSPTTHRTLGRREVPQEHSHEKFLTLTGAALNLDNPDEIADPVFGLLGNAAAIKGAGKITDADCLQQATADQAFTNAKAAGAVDGMVAALVYRTLERNTGSVGLASVLCTSITPVNPEIAALTQHQDPASAGAAATNKAIALELAVQIDSVGGDPQVALQSGTFAPGEIGDPTGAGNTCDTLDDPEGCIFTENLLVEDATAAEIAAAVAAGSGAAAVGEDAAAGNGTAVDAGAGAAAGNGTEAAAGDGAAAGDAAAGDAAAAGDVEEVLSETDLDANTVLRLTKITKAAAAAADGAAAADGAAAADGAAAGKGKKVKAKGKKNNNN
;
A
#
# COMPACT_ATOMS: atom_id res chain seq x y z
N MET A 1 70.24 -34.82 13.51
CA MET A 1 71.34 -35.34 12.66
C MET A 1 70.72 -36.11 11.49
N LYS A 2 71.11 -35.76 10.25
CA LYS A 2 71.17 -36.59 9.01
C LYS A 2 69.86 -37.29 8.60
N LEU A 3 69.11 -36.81 7.59
CA LEU A 3 69.39 -36.81 6.15
C LEU A 3 69.60 -38.22 5.57
N THR A 4 68.59 -38.76 4.87
CA THR A 4 68.82 -39.59 3.67
C THR A 4 67.64 -39.54 2.70
N ILE A 5 67.95 -39.00 1.53
CA ILE A 5 67.20 -38.98 0.29
C ILE A 5 67.29 -40.36 -0.36
N SER A 6 66.20 -40.89 -0.92
CA SER A 6 66.30 -41.92 -1.96
C SER A 6 65.30 -41.65 -3.08
N LEU A 7 65.85 -41.03 -4.12
CA LEU A 7 65.30 -40.81 -5.44
C LEU A 7 65.18 -42.15 -6.17
N THR A 8 63.99 -42.54 -6.62
CA THR A 8 63.84 -43.58 -7.65
C THR A 8 62.94 -43.06 -8.76
N PHE A 9 63.62 -42.67 -9.83
CA PHE A 9 63.06 -42.36 -11.14
C PHE A 9 62.59 -43.68 -11.77
N LEU A 10 61.32 -43.80 -12.17
CA LEU A 10 60.96 -44.77 -13.20
C LEU A 10 59.99 -44.16 -14.21
N LEU A 11 60.51 -44.11 -15.43
CA LEU A 11 59.97 -43.61 -16.67
C LEU A 11 59.12 -44.72 -17.30
N THR A 12 57.82 -44.52 -17.54
CA THR A 12 57.07 -45.36 -18.49
C THR A 12 56.01 -44.60 -19.27
N LEU A 13 56.33 -44.44 -20.56
CA LEU A 13 55.51 -44.56 -21.76
C LEU A 13 54.20 -43.77 -21.91
N VAL A 14 54.31 -42.81 -22.82
CA VAL A 14 53.33 -42.34 -23.79
C VAL A 14 52.42 -43.45 -24.32
N SER A 15 51.10 -43.23 -24.25
CA SER A 15 50.14 -43.79 -25.20
C SER A 15 49.12 -42.72 -25.58
N ALA A 16 49.39 -42.05 -26.70
CA ALA A 16 48.45 -41.14 -27.33
C ALA A 16 47.30 -41.96 -27.95
N ARG A 17 46.16 -41.99 -27.27
CA ARG A 17 44.89 -42.42 -27.87
C ARG A 17 44.14 -41.20 -28.37
N THR A 18 44.14 -41.05 -29.68
CA THR A 18 43.20 -40.25 -30.45
C THR A 18 41.79 -40.80 -30.24
N LEU A 19 41.03 -40.19 -29.33
CA LEU A 19 39.58 -40.31 -29.32
C LEU A 19 39.02 -39.22 -30.24
N THR A 20 38.71 -39.67 -31.46
CA THR A 20 37.67 -39.16 -32.34
C THR A 20 36.65 -38.29 -31.62
N GLN A 21 36.50 -37.04 -32.09
CA GLN A 21 35.34 -36.19 -31.86
C GLN A 21 34.06 -36.98 -32.20
N GLN A 22 33.46 -37.59 -31.18
CA GLN A 22 32.04 -37.86 -31.21
C GLN A 22 31.36 -36.50 -31.07
N LYS A 23 31.02 -35.93 -32.22
CA LYS A 23 30.03 -34.85 -32.35
C LYS A 23 28.74 -35.40 -31.75
N ALA A 24 28.60 -35.26 -30.43
CA ALA A 24 27.37 -35.49 -29.71
C ALA A 24 26.32 -34.64 -30.42
N ARG A 25 25.46 -35.30 -31.18
CA ARG A 25 24.17 -34.74 -31.56
C ARG A 25 23.50 -34.44 -30.24
N ARG A 26 23.57 -33.17 -29.82
CA ARG A 26 22.70 -32.64 -28.80
C ARG A 26 21.30 -32.91 -29.33
N SER A 27 20.65 -33.95 -28.81
CA SER A 27 19.21 -34.04 -28.83
C SER A 27 18.70 -32.67 -28.41
N PRO A 28 17.69 -32.09 -29.09
CA PRO A 28 17.05 -30.91 -28.57
C PRO A 28 16.53 -31.34 -27.21
N THR A 29 17.16 -30.81 -26.16
CA THR A 29 16.55 -30.76 -24.85
C THR A 29 15.27 -29.99 -25.12
N THR A 30 14.16 -30.70 -25.27
CA THR A 30 12.86 -30.10 -25.12
C THR A 30 12.92 -29.53 -23.72
N HIS A 31 13.19 -28.22 -23.64
CA HIS A 31 12.78 -27.43 -22.51
C HIS A 31 11.29 -27.74 -22.39
N ARG A 32 10.96 -28.69 -21.51
CA ARG A 32 9.71 -28.63 -20.78
C ARG A 32 9.78 -27.27 -20.14
N THR A 33 9.13 -26.31 -20.80
CA THR A 33 8.70 -25.08 -20.18
C THR A 33 8.06 -25.51 -18.88
N LEU A 34 8.79 -25.25 -17.79
CA LEU A 34 8.25 -25.20 -16.45
C LEU A 34 6.93 -24.44 -16.57
N GLY A 35 5.84 -25.01 -16.07
CA GLY A 35 4.52 -24.41 -16.19
C GLY A 35 4.54 -23.01 -15.58
N ARG A 36 4.76 -22.00 -16.41
CA ARG A 36 4.36 -20.61 -16.16
C ARG A 36 2.84 -20.65 -16.09
N ARG A 37 2.30 -20.69 -14.89
CA ARG A 37 0.92 -20.33 -14.57
C ARG A 37 0.91 -19.62 -13.22
N GLU A 38 1.43 -18.41 -13.24
CA GLU A 38 0.96 -17.33 -12.37
C GLU A 38 0.46 -16.33 -13.41
N VAL A 39 -0.85 -16.25 -13.55
CA VAL A 39 -1.48 -15.53 -14.66
C VAL A 39 -1.56 -14.08 -14.24
N PRO A 40 -0.66 -13.21 -14.67
CA PRO A 40 -0.26 -12.23 -13.71
C PRO A 40 -0.99 -10.91 -13.97
N GLN A 41 -1.73 -10.49 -12.96
CA GLN A 41 -2.12 -9.10 -12.72
C GLN A 41 -1.28 -8.51 -11.58
N GLU A 42 -0.36 -9.31 -11.05
CA GLU A 42 0.27 -9.16 -9.76
C GLU A 42 1.07 -7.86 -9.67
N HIS A 43 1.74 -7.44 -10.75
CA HIS A 43 2.47 -6.18 -10.84
C HIS A 43 1.77 -5.11 -11.68
N SER A 44 0.47 -5.27 -11.95
CA SER A 44 -0.30 -4.30 -12.73
C SER A 44 -0.39 -2.93 -12.05
N HIS A 45 -0.43 -2.92 -10.72
CA HIS A 45 -0.57 -1.75 -9.87
C HIS A 45 0.69 -1.50 -9.02
N GLU A 46 1.88 -1.68 -9.62
CA GLU A 46 3.18 -1.76 -8.91
C GLU A 46 3.46 -0.60 -7.95
N LYS A 47 3.08 0.64 -8.30
CA LYS A 47 3.28 1.78 -7.40
C LYS A 47 2.60 1.60 -6.04
N PHE A 48 1.40 1.00 -6.02
CA PHE A 48 0.66 0.76 -4.78
C PHE A 48 1.27 -0.42 -4.01
N LEU A 49 1.70 -1.48 -4.70
CA LEU A 49 2.42 -2.60 -4.08
C LEU A 49 3.71 -2.15 -3.41
N THR A 50 4.49 -1.31 -4.08
CA THR A 50 5.73 -0.75 -3.54
C THR A 50 5.46 0.05 -2.27
N LEU A 51 4.44 0.93 -2.28
CA LEU A 51 4.10 1.76 -1.11
C LEU A 51 3.52 0.93 0.04
N THR A 52 2.63 -0.03 -0.25
CA THR A 52 2.11 -0.98 0.75
C THR A 52 3.24 -1.81 1.33
N GLY A 53 4.19 -2.28 0.52
CA GLY A 53 5.35 -3.04 0.97
C GLY A 53 6.28 -2.23 1.85
N ALA A 54 6.53 -0.96 1.50
CA ALA A 54 7.30 -0.05 2.34
C ALA A 54 6.62 0.14 3.71
N ALA A 55 5.30 0.33 3.74
CA ALA A 55 4.54 0.47 4.99
C ALA A 55 4.48 -0.83 5.81
N LEU A 56 4.24 -1.98 5.16
CA LEU A 56 4.26 -3.30 5.80
C LEU A 56 5.60 -3.57 6.51
N ASN A 57 6.71 -3.22 5.85
CA ASN A 57 8.06 -3.49 6.37
C ASN A 57 8.47 -2.60 7.56
N LEU A 58 7.67 -1.60 7.95
CA LEU A 58 7.92 -0.83 9.16
C LEU A 58 7.74 -1.67 10.43
N ASP A 59 6.73 -2.55 10.45
CA ASP A 59 6.49 -3.54 11.51
C ASP A 59 5.67 -4.72 10.93
N ASN A 60 6.32 -5.87 10.73
CA ASN A 60 5.76 -7.04 10.06
C ASN A 60 5.77 -8.27 10.97
N PRO A 61 4.91 -8.30 12.02
CA PRO A 61 4.91 -9.38 13.01
C PRO A 61 4.49 -10.73 12.42
N ASP A 62 3.71 -10.71 11.34
CA ASP A 62 3.24 -11.91 10.64
C ASP A 62 4.23 -12.44 9.61
N GLU A 63 5.40 -11.81 9.43
CA GLU A 63 6.45 -12.27 8.51
C GLU A 63 5.92 -12.46 7.07
N ILE A 64 4.98 -11.61 6.64
CA ILE A 64 4.44 -11.62 5.28
C ILE A 64 5.57 -11.21 4.32
N ALA A 65 5.85 -12.03 3.30
CA ALA A 65 7.04 -11.86 2.49
C ALA A 65 7.01 -10.61 1.60
N ASP A 66 5.93 -10.45 0.83
CA ASP A 66 5.73 -9.34 -0.09
C ASP A 66 4.22 -9.15 -0.36
N PRO A 67 3.71 -7.91 -0.46
CA PRO A 67 2.30 -7.65 -0.76
C PRO A 67 1.79 -8.33 -2.03
N VAL A 68 2.66 -8.58 -3.02
CA VAL A 68 2.29 -9.28 -4.26
C VAL A 68 1.64 -10.63 -3.96
N PHE A 69 2.08 -11.34 -2.91
CA PHE A 69 1.50 -12.64 -2.58
C PHE A 69 0.01 -12.58 -2.20
N GLY A 70 -0.48 -11.44 -1.71
CA GLY A 70 -1.90 -11.26 -1.42
C GLY A 70 -2.77 -11.14 -2.68
N LEU A 71 -2.20 -10.73 -3.82
CA LEU A 71 -2.92 -10.63 -5.09
C LEU A 71 -2.96 -11.97 -5.85
N LEU A 72 -2.05 -12.89 -5.52
CA LEU A 72 -1.99 -14.23 -6.09
C LEU A 72 -3.21 -15.09 -5.73
N GLY A 73 -3.48 -16.07 -6.59
CA GLY A 73 -4.35 -17.19 -6.26
C GLY A 73 -3.80 -18.01 -5.09
N ASN A 74 -4.69 -18.64 -4.31
CA ASN A 74 -4.37 -19.22 -3.00
C ASN A 74 -3.17 -20.18 -2.98
N ALA A 75 -2.99 -20.98 -4.05
CA ALA A 75 -1.89 -21.92 -4.16
C ALA A 75 -0.50 -21.23 -4.23
N ALA A 76 -0.43 -20.03 -4.78
CA ALA A 76 0.81 -19.25 -4.86
C ALA A 76 0.92 -18.26 -3.67
N ALA A 77 -0.20 -17.67 -3.25
CA ALA A 77 -0.29 -16.78 -2.08
C ALA A 77 0.33 -17.39 -0.81
N ILE A 78 0.05 -18.67 -0.53
CA ILE A 78 0.54 -19.34 0.69
C ILE A 78 2.07 -19.40 0.80
N LYS A 79 2.80 -19.24 -0.31
CA LYS A 79 4.28 -19.26 -0.30
C LYS A 79 4.89 -18.02 0.36
N GLY A 80 4.16 -16.91 0.38
CA GLY A 80 4.60 -15.65 0.99
C GLY A 80 3.70 -15.17 2.12
N ALA A 81 2.80 -16.02 2.62
CA ALA A 81 1.82 -15.65 3.61
C ALA A 81 2.38 -15.46 5.04
N GLY A 82 3.63 -15.87 5.28
CA GLY A 82 4.23 -15.84 6.61
C GLY A 82 3.42 -16.66 7.61
N LYS A 83 2.92 -16.01 8.66
CA LYS A 83 2.07 -16.58 9.72
C LYS A 83 0.59 -16.60 9.35
N ILE A 84 0.18 -15.94 8.27
CA ILE A 84 -1.20 -15.96 7.80
C ILE A 84 -1.51 -17.32 7.19
N THR A 85 -2.41 -18.07 7.84
CA THR A 85 -2.76 -19.43 7.39
C THR A 85 -3.89 -19.47 6.37
N ASP A 86 -4.74 -18.44 6.36
CA ASP A 86 -5.85 -18.34 5.41
C ASP A 86 -5.46 -17.46 4.23
N ALA A 87 -5.20 -18.11 3.09
CA ALA A 87 -4.80 -17.42 1.86
C ALA A 87 -5.90 -16.49 1.31
N ASP A 88 -7.19 -16.74 1.61
CA ASP A 88 -8.28 -15.83 1.21
C ASP A 88 -8.22 -14.51 1.99
N CYS A 89 -7.57 -14.52 3.15
CA CYS A 89 -7.40 -13.36 4.00
C CYS A 89 -6.04 -12.66 3.87
N LEU A 90 -5.11 -13.19 3.06
CA LEU A 90 -3.76 -12.65 2.98
C LEU A 90 -3.74 -11.19 2.54
N GLN A 91 -4.44 -10.83 1.46
CA GLN A 91 -4.53 -9.42 1.02
C GLN A 91 -5.06 -8.51 2.13
N GLN A 92 -6.11 -8.94 2.84
CA GLN A 92 -6.69 -8.14 3.90
C GLN A 92 -5.72 -7.95 5.07
N ALA A 93 -5.07 -9.02 5.51
CA ALA A 93 -4.08 -8.96 6.59
C ALA A 93 -2.89 -8.07 6.22
N THR A 94 -2.35 -8.21 5.00
CA THR A 94 -1.27 -7.36 4.49
C THR A 94 -1.70 -5.89 4.47
N ALA A 95 -2.89 -5.59 3.95
CA ALA A 95 -3.41 -4.22 3.88
C ALA A 95 -3.62 -3.62 5.27
N ASP A 96 -4.19 -4.39 6.19
CA ASP A 96 -4.49 -3.96 7.56
C ASP A 96 -3.20 -3.66 8.35
N GLN A 97 -2.20 -4.54 8.27
CA GLN A 97 -0.89 -4.32 8.90
C GLN A 97 -0.17 -3.11 8.29
N ALA A 98 -0.12 -3.01 6.96
CA ALA A 98 0.50 -1.87 6.28
C ALA A 98 -0.17 -0.55 6.64
N PHE A 99 -1.51 -0.54 6.74
CA PHE A 99 -2.28 0.63 7.14
C PHE A 99 -1.99 1.01 8.60
N THR A 100 -2.00 0.06 9.54
CA THR A 100 -1.63 0.30 10.94
C THR A 100 -0.26 0.95 11.05
N ASN A 101 0.73 0.42 10.32
CA ASN A 101 2.09 0.94 10.33
C ASN A 101 2.17 2.36 9.76
N ALA A 102 1.53 2.60 8.61
CA ALA A 102 1.48 3.92 7.98
C ALA A 102 0.78 4.94 8.87
N LYS A 103 -0.31 4.54 9.54
CA LYS A 103 -1.06 5.38 10.49
C LYS A 103 -0.22 5.73 11.71
N ALA A 104 0.51 4.77 12.28
CA ALA A 104 1.45 5.01 13.37
C ALA A 104 2.58 5.97 12.99
N ALA A 105 3.02 5.92 11.72
CA ALA A 105 4.03 6.83 11.17
C ALA A 105 3.48 8.20 10.70
N GLY A 106 2.16 8.40 10.71
CA GLY A 106 1.52 9.60 10.14
C GLY A 106 1.70 9.73 8.61
N ALA A 107 1.94 8.63 7.91
CA ALA A 107 2.24 8.60 6.48
C ALA A 107 0.95 8.41 5.66
N VAL A 108 0.30 9.52 5.26
CA VAL A 108 -0.95 9.51 4.48
C VAL A 108 -0.82 8.71 3.19
N ASP A 109 0.27 8.87 2.44
CA ASP A 109 0.48 8.12 1.19
C ASP A 109 0.53 6.59 1.44
N GLY A 110 1.09 6.16 2.58
CA GLY A 110 1.11 4.75 2.97
C GLY A 110 -0.27 4.24 3.38
N MET A 111 -1.06 5.05 4.07
CA MET A 111 -2.45 4.72 4.41
C MET A 111 -3.28 4.57 3.14
N VAL A 112 -3.20 5.53 2.22
CA VAL A 112 -3.91 5.52 0.94
C VAL A 112 -3.49 4.32 0.10
N ALA A 113 -2.19 4.03 0.00
CA ALA A 113 -1.72 2.86 -0.74
C ALA A 113 -2.25 1.54 -0.18
N ALA A 114 -2.30 1.38 1.15
CA ALA A 114 -2.88 0.20 1.78
C ALA A 114 -4.40 0.07 1.51
N LEU A 115 -5.14 1.18 1.52
CA LEU A 115 -6.56 1.19 1.15
C LEU A 115 -6.78 0.78 -0.31
N VAL A 116 -6.01 1.35 -1.25
CA VAL A 116 -6.09 0.97 -2.66
C VAL A 116 -5.70 -0.49 -2.84
N TYR A 117 -4.60 -0.94 -2.24
CA TYR A 117 -4.16 -2.33 -2.28
C TYR A 117 -5.25 -3.31 -1.78
N ARG A 118 -6.00 -2.94 -0.74
CA ARG A 118 -7.10 -3.75 -0.21
C ARG A 118 -8.20 -4.02 -1.24
N THR A 119 -8.43 -3.08 -2.15
CA THR A 119 -9.51 -3.16 -3.15
C THR A 119 -9.06 -3.76 -4.47
N LEU A 120 -7.76 -3.93 -4.72
CA LEU A 120 -7.27 -4.52 -5.97
C LEU A 120 -7.84 -5.93 -6.18
N GLU A 121 -8.10 -6.27 -7.45
CA GLU A 121 -8.56 -7.59 -7.85
C GLU A 121 -7.52 -8.66 -7.47
N ARG A 122 -7.98 -9.75 -6.83
CA ARG A 122 -7.15 -10.93 -6.63
C ARG A 122 -7.29 -11.87 -7.82
N ASN A 123 -6.18 -12.48 -8.20
CA ASN A 123 -6.12 -13.50 -9.21
C ASN A 123 -6.80 -14.80 -8.75
N THR A 124 -7.94 -15.12 -9.34
CA THR A 124 -8.68 -16.36 -9.05
C THR A 124 -8.24 -17.55 -9.91
N GLY A 125 -7.30 -17.33 -10.84
CA GLY A 125 -6.80 -18.34 -11.77
C GLY A 125 -7.74 -18.68 -12.93
N SER A 126 -8.85 -17.95 -13.09
CA SER A 126 -9.80 -18.11 -14.19
C SER A 126 -10.57 -16.82 -14.47
N VAL A 127 -10.71 -16.46 -15.74
CA VAL A 127 -11.56 -15.35 -16.17
C VAL A 127 -13.01 -15.59 -15.76
N GLY A 128 -13.64 -14.58 -15.17
CA GLY A 128 -15.04 -14.58 -14.74
C GLY A 128 -15.32 -15.33 -13.45
N LEU A 129 -14.28 -15.78 -12.74
CA LEU A 129 -14.42 -16.36 -11.41
C LEU A 129 -14.30 -15.26 -10.35
N ALA A 130 -15.37 -15.07 -9.60
CA ALA A 130 -15.42 -14.15 -8.46
C ALA A 130 -14.40 -14.55 -7.38
N SER A 131 -13.77 -13.54 -6.79
CA SER A 131 -12.84 -13.70 -5.68
C SER A 131 -13.58 -14.06 -4.39
N VAL A 132 -13.04 -15.02 -3.64
CA VAL A 132 -13.55 -15.36 -2.31
C VAL A 132 -13.20 -14.24 -1.33
N LEU A 133 -14.19 -13.76 -0.57
CA LEU A 133 -13.98 -12.75 0.45
C LEU A 133 -13.33 -13.36 1.70
N CYS A 134 -12.43 -12.62 2.32
CA CYS A 134 -11.89 -12.97 3.63
C CYS A 134 -12.99 -12.97 4.68
N THR A 135 -13.09 -14.04 5.47
CA THR A 135 -14.07 -14.15 6.57
C THR A 135 -13.46 -14.62 7.89
N SER A 136 -12.23 -15.13 7.88
CA SER A 136 -11.58 -15.71 9.07
C SER A 136 -10.77 -14.69 9.87
N ILE A 137 -10.37 -13.58 9.25
CA ILE A 137 -9.62 -12.49 9.88
C ILE A 137 -10.50 -11.24 9.91
N THR A 138 -10.59 -10.61 11.08
CA THR A 138 -11.25 -9.30 11.24
C THR A 138 -10.17 -8.21 11.26
N PRO A 139 -10.22 -7.21 10.35
CA PRO A 139 -9.27 -6.10 10.37
C PRO A 139 -9.36 -5.31 11.67
N VAL A 140 -8.23 -4.79 12.14
CA VAL A 140 -8.19 -3.89 13.30
C VAL A 140 -8.52 -2.46 12.90
N ASN A 141 -8.28 -2.08 11.64
CA ASN A 141 -8.59 -0.73 11.14
C ASN A 141 -10.00 -0.71 10.50
N PRO A 142 -10.91 0.15 10.98
CA PRO A 142 -12.26 0.25 10.41
C PRO A 142 -12.25 0.68 8.93
N GLU A 143 -11.26 1.48 8.52
CA GLU A 143 -11.09 1.92 7.13
C GLU A 143 -10.81 0.72 6.20
N ILE A 144 -10.03 -0.26 6.66
CA ILE A 144 -9.77 -1.51 5.93
C ILE A 144 -10.97 -2.45 6.00
N ALA A 145 -11.65 -2.51 7.15
CA ALA A 145 -12.84 -3.33 7.34
C ALA A 145 -14.04 -2.92 6.47
N ALA A 146 -14.13 -1.63 6.10
CA ALA A 146 -15.15 -1.12 5.19
C ALA A 146 -14.94 -1.60 3.73
N LEU A 147 -13.74 -2.08 3.40
CA LEU A 147 -13.35 -2.39 2.02
C LEU A 147 -13.33 -3.89 1.73
N THR A 148 -13.67 -4.21 0.48
CA THR A 148 -13.51 -5.54 -0.10
C THR A 148 -12.77 -5.42 -1.43
N GLN A 149 -12.25 -6.53 -1.93
CA GLN A 149 -11.55 -6.57 -3.21
C GLN A 149 -12.50 -6.50 -4.40
N HIS A 150 -12.04 -5.87 -5.47
CA HIS A 150 -12.65 -5.94 -6.79
C HIS A 150 -12.79 -7.39 -7.23
N GLN A 151 -13.85 -7.64 -7.98
CA GLN A 151 -14.15 -8.90 -8.61
C GLN A 151 -13.61 -8.89 -10.04
N ASP A 152 -13.29 -10.08 -10.55
CA ASP A 152 -12.93 -10.25 -11.96
C ASP A 152 -14.02 -9.59 -12.84
N PRO A 153 -13.67 -8.68 -13.77
CA PRO A 153 -14.63 -7.88 -14.52
C PRO A 153 -15.57 -8.68 -15.43
N ALA A 154 -15.20 -9.92 -15.79
CA ALA A 154 -16.05 -10.83 -16.54
C ALA A 154 -17.04 -11.60 -15.64
N SER A 155 -16.94 -11.46 -14.31
CA SER A 155 -17.87 -12.08 -13.36
C SER A 155 -19.25 -11.43 -13.41
N ALA A 156 -20.28 -12.21 -13.11
CA ALA A 156 -21.65 -11.70 -13.06
C ALA A 156 -21.80 -10.60 -12.00
N GLY A 157 -22.21 -9.40 -12.44
CA GLY A 157 -22.44 -8.24 -11.56
C GLY A 157 -21.18 -7.46 -11.18
N ALA A 158 -19.99 -7.85 -11.66
CA ALA A 158 -18.71 -7.24 -11.28
C ALA A 158 -18.69 -5.71 -11.46
N ALA A 159 -19.18 -5.18 -12.59
CA ALA A 159 -19.20 -3.74 -12.84
C ALA A 159 -19.95 -2.92 -11.76
N ALA A 160 -21.05 -3.45 -11.22
CA ALA A 160 -21.79 -2.78 -10.14
C ALA A 160 -21.09 -2.93 -8.79
N THR A 161 -20.53 -4.11 -8.52
CA THR A 161 -19.77 -4.39 -7.30
C THR A 161 -18.48 -3.58 -7.22
N ASN A 162 -17.67 -3.57 -8.28
CA ASN A 162 -16.42 -2.83 -8.34
C ASN A 162 -16.66 -1.32 -8.26
N LYS A 163 -17.70 -0.81 -8.91
CA LYS A 163 -18.13 0.59 -8.70
C LYS A 163 -18.40 0.90 -7.23
N ALA A 164 -19.19 0.06 -6.55
CA ALA A 164 -19.50 0.28 -5.14
C ALA A 164 -18.23 0.27 -4.27
N ILE A 165 -17.29 -0.63 -4.57
CA ILE A 165 -15.99 -0.70 -3.89
C ILE A 165 -15.15 0.55 -4.15
N ALA A 166 -15.04 1.02 -5.40
CA ALA A 166 -14.30 2.23 -5.74
C ALA A 166 -14.89 3.50 -5.08
N LEU A 167 -16.22 3.58 -4.94
CA LEU A 167 -16.87 4.69 -4.24
C LEU A 167 -16.63 4.63 -2.73
N GLU A 168 -16.71 3.45 -2.12
CA GLU A 168 -16.38 3.27 -0.69
C GLU A 168 -14.91 3.57 -0.43
N LEU A 169 -14.00 3.12 -1.31
CA LEU A 169 -12.59 3.44 -1.27
C LEU A 169 -12.34 4.94 -1.23
N ALA A 170 -13.03 5.72 -2.08
CA ALA A 170 -12.88 7.16 -2.08
C ALA A 170 -13.28 7.80 -0.74
N VAL A 171 -14.36 7.31 -0.10
CA VAL A 171 -14.78 7.76 1.23
C VAL A 171 -13.70 7.44 2.28
N GLN A 172 -13.09 6.25 2.22
CA GLN A 172 -12.03 5.87 3.15
C GLN A 172 -10.72 6.63 2.90
N ILE A 173 -10.41 6.98 1.66
CA ILE A 173 -9.25 7.82 1.33
C ILE A 173 -9.45 9.24 1.87
N ASP A 174 -10.64 9.82 1.71
CA ASP A 174 -10.98 11.14 2.26
C ASP A 174 -10.85 11.16 3.79
N SER A 175 -11.34 10.11 4.47
CA SER A 175 -11.37 10.03 5.93
C SER A 175 -9.97 10.03 6.57
N VAL A 176 -8.94 9.58 5.84
CA VAL A 176 -7.53 9.61 6.28
C VAL A 176 -6.77 10.84 5.77
N GLY A 177 -7.44 11.77 5.08
CA GLY A 177 -6.86 13.01 4.55
C GLY A 177 -6.13 12.86 3.21
N GLY A 178 -6.36 11.78 2.47
CA GLY A 178 -5.85 11.58 1.12
C GLY A 178 -6.72 12.26 0.04
N ASP A 179 -6.26 12.25 -1.21
CA ASP A 179 -7.07 12.69 -2.36
C ASP A 179 -8.03 11.58 -2.80
N PRO A 180 -9.36 11.75 -2.67
CA PRO A 180 -10.33 10.70 -3.00
C PRO A 180 -10.31 10.30 -4.48
N GLN A 181 -9.80 11.15 -5.37
CA GLN A 181 -9.68 10.82 -6.80
C GLN A 181 -8.67 9.69 -7.06
N VAL A 182 -7.78 9.39 -6.10
CA VAL A 182 -6.87 8.23 -6.19
C VAL A 182 -7.65 6.91 -6.28
N ALA A 183 -8.90 6.85 -5.79
CA ALA A 183 -9.74 5.67 -5.92
C ALA A 183 -10.00 5.23 -7.38
N LEU A 184 -9.97 6.15 -8.35
CA LEU A 184 -10.07 5.82 -9.79
C LEU A 184 -8.95 4.86 -10.23
N GLN A 185 -7.78 4.95 -9.58
CA GLN A 185 -6.61 4.15 -9.90
C GLN A 185 -6.66 2.72 -9.33
N SER A 186 -7.74 2.37 -8.61
CA SER A 186 -8.00 0.99 -8.18
C SER A 186 -8.73 0.14 -9.23
N GLY A 187 -9.11 0.77 -10.35
CA GLY A 187 -9.89 0.16 -11.41
C GLY A 187 -9.29 -1.12 -11.96
N THR A 188 -10.13 -1.93 -12.57
CA THR A 188 -9.73 -3.22 -13.16
C THR A 188 -9.37 -3.11 -14.65
N PHE A 189 -9.01 -4.24 -15.26
CA PHE A 189 -8.88 -4.34 -16.71
C PHE A 189 -10.25 -4.44 -17.42
N ALA A 190 -10.26 -4.33 -18.74
CA ALA A 190 -11.46 -4.68 -19.52
C ALA A 190 -11.79 -6.19 -19.36
N PRO A 191 -13.08 -6.57 -19.28
CA PRO A 191 -13.48 -7.98 -19.12
C PRO A 191 -12.86 -8.92 -20.16
N GLY A 192 -12.27 -10.02 -19.69
CA GLY A 192 -11.74 -11.08 -20.55
C GLY A 192 -12.81 -12.02 -21.11
N GLU A 193 -12.37 -12.99 -21.92
CA GLU A 193 -13.25 -14.06 -22.43
C GLU A 193 -13.35 -15.21 -21.42
N ILE A 194 -14.58 -15.52 -20.98
CA ILE A 194 -14.84 -16.66 -20.09
C ILE A 194 -14.42 -17.97 -20.78
N GLY A 195 -13.62 -18.77 -20.09
CA GLY A 195 -13.09 -20.03 -20.61
C GLY A 195 -11.78 -19.89 -21.38
N ASP A 196 -11.17 -18.70 -21.40
CA ASP A 196 -9.80 -18.51 -21.87
C ASP A 196 -8.87 -19.55 -21.19
N PRO A 197 -8.21 -20.43 -21.97
CA PRO A 197 -7.38 -21.51 -21.42
C PRO A 197 -6.11 -21.01 -20.71
N THR A 198 -5.74 -19.75 -20.94
CA THR A 198 -4.65 -19.07 -20.24
C THR A 198 -5.11 -18.48 -18.91
N GLY A 199 -6.40 -18.14 -18.79
CA GLY A 199 -6.97 -17.44 -17.63
C GLY A 199 -6.55 -15.97 -17.53
N ALA A 200 -5.87 -15.42 -18.55
CA ALA A 200 -5.21 -14.11 -18.45
C ALA A 200 -6.14 -12.94 -18.73
N GLY A 201 -7.18 -13.12 -19.55
CA GLY A 201 -8.01 -11.98 -19.95
C GLY A 201 -7.17 -10.89 -20.63
N ASN A 202 -7.50 -9.62 -20.37
CA ASN A 202 -6.84 -8.46 -21.00
C ASN A 202 -5.77 -7.82 -20.09
N THR A 203 -5.11 -8.62 -19.26
CA THR A 203 -4.25 -8.12 -18.19
C THR A 203 -2.80 -7.93 -18.63
N CYS A 204 -2.01 -7.27 -17.79
CA CYS A 204 -0.58 -7.11 -17.96
C CYS A 204 0.16 -7.41 -16.64
N ASP A 205 1.45 -7.71 -16.75
CA ASP A 205 2.34 -7.99 -15.61
C ASP A 205 3.79 -7.69 -15.95
N THR A 206 4.17 -6.43 -15.78
CA THR A 206 5.53 -6.00 -16.08
C THR A 206 6.24 -5.68 -14.79
N LEU A 207 7.01 -6.64 -14.28
CA LEU A 207 7.79 -6.50 -13.04
C LEU A 207 8.77 -5.31 -13.04
N ASP A 208 9.27 -4.92 -14.22
CA ASP A 208 10.23 -3.82 -14.37
C ASP A 208 9.55 -2.44 -14.59
N ASP A 209 8.21 -2.37 -14.47
CA ASP A 209 7.44 -1.13 -14.56
C ASP A 209 7.09 -0.59 -13.16
N PRO A 210 7.78 0.46 -12.66
CA PRO A 210 7.56 0.97 -11.31
C PRO A 210 6.23 1.69 -11.11
N GLU A 211 5.56 2.10 -12.19
CA GLU A 211 4.22 2.69 -12.09
C GLU A 211 3.15 1.60 -12.03
N GLY A 212 3.37 0.54 -12.82
CA GLY A 212 2.45 -0.54 -13.03
C GLY A 212 1.90 -0.49 -14.46
N CYS A 213 1.96 -1.62 -15.15
CA CYS A 213 1.66 -1.70 -16.58
C CYS A 213 0.21 -1.30 -16.91
N ILE A 214 -0.73 -1.37 -15.96
CA ILE A 214 -2.11 -0.95 -16.20
C ILE A 214 -2.20 0.54 -16.52
N PHE A 215 -1.30 1.35 -15.93
CA PHE A 215 -1.22 2.78 -16.14
C PHE A 215 -0.39 3.11 -17.38
N THR A 216 0.80 2.53 -17.52
CA THR A 216 1.72 2.87 -18.61
C THR A 216 1.21 2.40 -19.98
N GLU A 217 0.46 1.30 -20.02
CA GLU A 217 -0.17 0.77 -21.23
C GLU A 217 -1.60 1.30 -21.43
N ASN A 218 -2.11 2.15 -20.52
CA ASN A 218 -3.47 2.70 -20.55
C ASN A 218 -4.57 1.61 -20.61
N LEU A 219 -4.41 0.57 -19.80
CA LEU A 219 -5.34 -0.57 -19.72
C LEU A 219 -6.37 -0.43 -18.59
N LEU A 220 -6.20 0.58 -17.73
CA LEU A 220 -7.11 0.87 -16.63
C LEU A 220 -8.52 1.18 -17.14
N VAL A 221 -9.50 0.46 -16.62
CA VAL A 221 -10.92 0.79 -16.74
C VAL A 221 -11.37 1.29 -15.38
N GLU A 222 -11.68 2.59 -15.30
CA GLU A 222 -12.20 3.20 -14.08
C GLU A 222 -13.61 2.65 -13.77
N ASP A 223 -13.80 2.16 -12.55
CA ASP A 223 -15.08 1.60 -12.09
C ASP A 223 -16.12 2.67 -11.74
N ALA A 224 -15.66 3.90 -11.50
CA ALA A 224 -16.48 5.07 -11.18
C ALA A 224 -15.94 6.30 -11.93
N THR A 225 -16.77 7.34 -12.03
CA THR A 225 -16.35 8.63 -12.56
C THR A 225 -15.90 9.58 -11.44
N ALA A 226 -15.07 10.57 -11.77
CA ALA A 226 -14.67 11.63 -10.84
C ALA A 226 -15.87 12.33 -10.14
N ALA A 227 -16.98 12.51 -10.87
CA ALA A 227 -18.19 13.12 -10.33
C ALA A 227 -18.93 12.21 -9.35
N GLU A 228 -18.98 10.89 -9.62
CA GLU A 228 -19.54 9.91 -8.67
C GLU A 228 -18.70 9.83 -7.39
N ILE A 229 -17.36 9.88 -7.51
CA ILE A 229 -16.46 9.96 -6.34
C ILE A 229 -16.74 11.20 -5.51
N ALA A 230 -16.80 12.38 -6.13
CA ALA A 230 -17.07 13.62 -5.41
C ALA A 230 -18.43 13.58 -4.68
N ALA A 231 -19.43 12.96 -5.31
CA ALA A 231 -20.75 12.77 -4.70
C ALA A 231 -20.72 11.78 -3.52
N ALA A 232 -19.98 10.67 -3.64
CA ALA A 232 -19.84 9.68 -2.58
C ALA A 232 -19.15 10.25 -1.34
N VAL A 233 -18.04 10.97 -1.54
CA VAL A 233 -17.32 11.66 -0.46
C VAL A 233 -18.22 12.67 0.25
N ALA A 234 -18.92 13.53 -0.51
CA ALA A 234 -19.84 14.50 0.07
C ALA A 234 -20.98 13.84 0.88
N ALA A 235 -21.46 12.67 0.44
CA ALA A 235 -22.46 11.91 1.18
C ALA A 235 -21.88 11.27 2.46
N GLY A 236 -20.64 10.76 2.40
CA GLY A 236 -19.92 10.18 3.54
C GLY A 236 -19.63 11.21 4.65
N SER A 237 -19.17 12.41 4.29
CA SER A 237 -18.93 13.49 5.25
C SER A 237 -20.23 14.03 5.88
N GLY A 238 -21.36 13.89 5.18
CA GLY A 238 -22.69 14.32 5.66
C GLY A 238 -23.28 13.43 6.76
N ALA A 239 -22.82 12.19 6.91
CA ALA A 239 -23.27 11.29 7.97
C ALA A 239 -22.70 11.65 9.35
N ALA A 240 -21.61 12.43 9.41
CA ALA A 240 -21.00 12.90 10.65
C ALA A 240 -21.65 14.18 11.23
N ALA A 241 -22.66 14.76 10.57
CA ALA A 241 -23.29 16.03 10.96
C ALA A 241 -24.76 15.90 11.42
N VAL A 242 -25.17 14.74 11.92
CA VAL A 242 -26.46 14.54 12.61
C VAL A 242 -26.26 13.90 13.98
N GLY A 243 -25.49 14.56 14.82
CA GLY A 243 -25.36 14.26 16.23
C GLY A 243 -24.67 15.42 16.92
N GLU A 244 -25.37 16.05 17.87
CA GLU A 244 -24.91 17.17 18.71
C GLU A 244 -24.99 18.58 18.09
N ASP A 245 -26.18 19.18 18.14
CA ASP A 245 -26.45 20.32 19.04
C ASP A 245 -27.83 20.93 18.75
N ALA A 246 -28.77 20.74 19.68
CA ALA A 246 -29.87 21.68 19.88
C ALA A 246 -30.53 21.43 21.25
N ALA A 247 -29.84 21.84 22.32
CA ALA A 247 -30.49 22.10 23.60
C ALA A 247 -30.23 23.55 24.06
N ALA A 248 -31.34 24.31 24.09
CA ALA A 248 -31.62 25.47 24.95
C ALA A 248 -31.01 26.85 24.59
N GLY A 249 -31.69 27.56 23.69
CA GLY A 249 -31.74 29.03 23.67
C GLY A 249 -33.10 29.52 24.17
N ASN A 250 -33.18 29.89 25.45
CA ASN A 250 -34.36 30.44 26.10
C ASN A 250 -34.65 31.86 25.57
N GLY A 251 -35.56 32.00 24.61
CA GLY A 251 -35.99 33.27 24.04
C GLY A 251 -37.50 33.41 24.09
N THR A 252 -38.00 34.19 25.06
CA THR A 252 -39.41 34.55 25.23
C THR A 252 -39.98 35.21 23.97
N ALA A 253 -40.93 34.54 23.31
CA ALA A 253 -41.82 35.15 22.33
C ALA A 253 -43.26 35.09 22.85
N VAL A 254 -43.89 36.25 22.80
CA VAL A 254 -45.20 36.57 23.37
C VAL A 254 -46.32 36.08 22.44
N ASP A 255 -47.29 35.45 23.09
CA ASP A 255 -48.69 35.15 22.74
C ASP A 255 -49.31 35.74 21.47
N ALA A 256 -49.97 34.88 20.68
CA ALA A 256 -51.39 35.02 20.35
C ALA A 256 -51.93 33.75 19.63
N GLY A 257 -52.91 33.07 20.24
CA GLY A 257 -53.97 32.40 19.46
C GLY A 257 -54.37 30.97 19.82
N ALA A 258 -55.15 30.84 20.89
CA ALA A 258 -56.34 29.98 21.05
C ALA A 258 -56.36 28.54 20.51
N GLY A 259 -56.57 27.57 21.41
CA GLY A 259 -57.12 26.25 21.08
C GLY A 259 -57.03 25.24 22.22
N ALA A 260 -58.14 25.03 22.93
CA ALA A 260 -58.27 24.15 24.08
C ALA A 260 -58.14 22.65 23.77
N ALA A 261 -57.59 21.86 24.69
CA ALA A 261 -58.26 20.69 25.31
C ALA A 261 -57.35 19.96 26.32
N ALA A 262 -58.00 19.38 27.32
CA ALA A 262 -57.48 18.76 28.52
C ALA A 262 -56.86 17.36 28.33
N GLY A 263 -56.01 16.94 29.28
CA GLY A 263 -55.61 15.55 29.47
C GLY A 263 -54.59 15.36 30.62
N ASN A 264 -55.04 14.70 31.69
CA ASN A 264 -54.32 14.43 32.95
C ASN A 264 -53.22 13.35 32.87
N GLY A 265 -52.24 13.43 33.79
CA GLY A 265 -51.51 12.30 34.42
C GLY A 265 -50.00 12.55 34.55
N THR A 266 -49.39 12.92 35.70
CA THR A 266 -48.90 12.09 36.85
C THR A 266 -48.21 10.79 36.39
N GLU A 267 -46.95 10.41 36.66
CA GLU A 267 -45.91 10.56 37.72
C GLU A 267 -44.53 10.24 37.06
N ALA A 268 -43.39 10.91 37.33
CA ALA A 268 -42.45 10.84 38.47
C ALA A 268 -41.73 9.48 38.71
N ALA A 269 -40.42 9.41 38.38
CA ALA A 269 -39.29 8.79 39.13
C ALA A 269 -38.10 8.56 38.15
N ALA A 270 -36.99 9.29 38.22
CA ALA A 270 -35.87 9.20 39.18
C ALA A 270 -35.00 7.94 39.00
N GLY A 271 -33.72 8.15 38.65
CA GLY A 271 -32.69 7.13 38.59
C GLY A 271 -31.32 7.73 38.28
N ASP A 272 -30.61 8.15 39.34
CA ASP A 272 -29.20 8.53 39.38
C ASP A 272 -28.26 7.41 38.91
N GLY A 273 -27.10 7.79 38.37
CA GLY A 273 -25.99 6.86 38.11
C GLY A 273 -24.73 7.58 37.63
N ALA A 274 -23.99 8.18 38.55
CA ALA A 274 -22.67 8.75 38.32
C ALA A 274 -21.57 7.67 38.31
N ALA A 275 -20.56 7.81 37.44
CA ALA A 275 -19.17 7.44 37.74
C ALA A 275 -18.19 8.09 36.75
N ALA A 276 -17.12 8.66 37.31
CA ALA A 276 -16.02 9.35 36.67
C ALA A 276 -14.86 8.39 36.32
N GLY A 277 -13.94 8.84 35.45
CA GLY A 277 -12.64 8.20 35.24
C GLY A 277 -11.77 8.95 34.24
N ASP A 278 -10.83 9.74 34.76
CA ASP A 278 -9.89 10.63 34.09
C ASP A 278 -8.62 9.89 33.57
N ALA A 279 -7.87 10.62 32.73
CA ALA A 279 -6.74 10.26 31.87
C ALA A 279 -5.50 9.58 32.52
N ALA A 280 -4.69 8.92 31.67
CA ALA A 280 -3.23 9.00 31.73
C ALA A 280 -2.56 8.58 30.41
N ALA A 281 -1.52 9.33 30.05
CA ALA A 281 -0.68 9.23 28.86
C ALA A 281 0.62 8.45 29.12
N GLY A 282 1.21 7.94 28.02
CA GLY A 282 2.66 7.78 27.82
C GLY A 282 3.32 6.51 28.34
N ASP A 283 4.00 5.77 27.45
CA ASP A 283 5.47 5.74 27.47
C ASP A 283 6.04 5.23 26.13
N ALA A 284 7.15 5.84 25.70
CA ALA A 284 7.89 5.54 24.49
C ALA A 284 9.20 4.81 24.85
N ALA A 285 9.47 3.67 24.22
CA ALA A 285 10.70 2.91 24.46
C ALA A 285 11.55 2.78 23.18
N ALA A 286 12.62 3.57 23.17
CA ALA A 286 13.96 3.38 22.62
C ALA A 286 14.21 2.42 21.44
N ALA A 287 14.69 3.02 20.34
CA ALA A 287 15.49 2.36 19.31
C ALA A 287 16.83 1.88 19.91
N GLY A 288 17.11 0.58 19.77
CA GLY A 288 18.43 0.00 20.02
C GLY A 288 19.17 -0.20 18.70
N ASP A 289 20.43 0.21 18.69
CA ASP A 289 21.39 0.02 17.61
C ASP A 289 21.49 -1.44 17.19
N VAL A 290 21.34 -1.71 15.88
CA VAL A 290 21.75 -2.98 15.27
C VAL A 290 22.90 -2.68 14.31
N GLU A 291 24.09 -2.67 14.87
CA GLU A 291 25.35 -2.75 14.15
C GLU A 291 25.65 -4.24 13.86
N GLU A 292 25.81 -4.54 12.57
CA GLU A 292 26.68 -5.60 12.01
C GLU A 292 26.39 -7.07 12.36
N VAL A 293 25.64 -7.78 11.50
CA VAL A 293 25.99 -9.14 11.04
C VAL A 293 25.49 -9.36 9.60
N LEU A 294 26.38 -9.31 8.60
CA LEU A 294 26.15 -9.98 7.31
C LEU A 294 27.30 -10.96 7.08
N SER A 295 27.03 -12.24 7.34
CA SER A 295 27.91 -13.32 6.88
C SER A 295 27.51 -13.67 5.45
N GLU A 296 28.46 -13.62 4.53
CA GLU A 296 28.28 -13.90 3.10
C GLU A 296 27.77 -15.32 2.85
N THR A 297 26.50 -15.46 2.47
CA THR A 297 26.00 -16.60 1.70
C THR A 297 24.97 -16.15 0.67
N ASP A 298 25.33 -16.29 -0.61
CA ASP A 298 24.47 -16.36 -1.81
C ASP A 298 23.27 -15.40 -1.94
N LEU A 299 23.50 -14.09 -1.79
CA LEU A 299 22.55 -13.10 -2.31
C LEU A 299 22.80 -12.88 -3.80
N ASP A 300 21.74 -12.97 -4.61
CA ASP A 300 21.86 -12.67 -6.03
C ASP A 300 22.13 -11.18 -6.27
N ALA A 301 22.70 -10.87 -7.44
CA ALA A 301 23.16 -9.52 -7.77
C ALA A 301 22.02 -8.48 -7.77
N ASN A 302 20.77 -8.88 -8.01
CA ASN A 302 19.62 -7.98 -7.93
C ASN A 302 19.22 -7.70 -6.48
N THR A 303 19.35 -8.66 -5.57
CA THR A 303 19.13 -8.42 -4.13
C THR A 303 20.15 -7.43 -3.59
N VAL A 304 21.44 -7.60 -3.93
CA VAL A 304 22.50 -6.66 -3.53
C VAL A 304 22.23 -5.26 -4.11
N LEU A 305 21.80 -5.17 -5.37
CA LEU A 305 21.47 -3.88 -5.99
C LEU A 305 20.27 -3.20 -5.33
N ARG A 306 19.24 -3.96 -4.95
CA ARG A 306 18.05 -3.45 -4.24
C ARG A 306 18.43 -2.96 -2.84
N LEU A 307 19.19 -3.74 -2.07
CA LEU A 307 19.66 -3.33 -0.73
C LEU A 307 20.54 -2.07 -0.80
N THR A 308 21.39 -1.95 -1.81
CA THR A 308 22.26 -0.76 -2.00
C THR A 308 21.45 0.49 -2.36
N LYS A 309 20.34 0.35 -3.10
CA LYS A 309 19.44 1.46 -3.41
C LYS A 309 18.64 1.90 -2.18
N ILE A 310 18.17 0.94 -1.38
CA ILE A 310 17.42 1.20 -0.14
C ILE A 310 18.29 1.94 0.88
N THR A 311 19.53 1.51 1.09
CA THR A 311 20.45 2.19 2.03
C THR A 311 20.83 3.60 1.57
N LYS A 312 20.94 3.82 0.26
CA LYS A 312 21.20 5.15 -0.30
C LYS A 312 20.00 6.10 -0.19
N ALA A 313 18.79 5.58 -0.33
CA ALA A 313 17.56 6.35 -0.13
C ALA A 313 17.36 6.73 1.34
N ALA A 314 17.65 5.79 2.27
CA ALA A 314 17.61 6.05 3.71
C ALA A 314 18.64 7.11 4.14
N ALA A 315 19.87 7.06 3.60
CA ALA A 315 20.88 8.08 3.86
C ALA A 315 20.45 9.48 3.34
N ALA A 316 19.85 9.55 2.14
CA ALA A 316 19.35 10.81 1.59
C ALA A 316 18.17 11.39 2.39
N ALA A 317 17.31 10.54 2.97
CA ALA A 317 16.22 10.96 3.85
C ALA A 317 16.75 11.51 5.19
N ALA A 318 17.80 10.91 5.75
CA ALA A 318 18.46 11.40 6.97
C ALA A 318 19.14 12.77 6.76
N ASP A 319 19.78 12.98 5.61
CA ASP A 319 20.40 14.26 5.25
C ASP A 319 19.36 15.37 4.98
N GLY A 320 18.18 15.01 4.47
CA GLY A 320 17.06 15.93 4.28
C GLY A 320 16.42 16.40 5.59
N ALA A 321 16.33 15.53 6.59
CA ALA A 321 15.81 15.86 7.91
C ALA A 321 16.75 16.82 8.68
N ALA A 322 18.07 16.63 8.58
CA ALA A 322 19.06 17.51 9.21
C ALA A 322 19.08 18.95 8.61
N ALA A 323 18.63 19.12 7.36
CA ALA A 323 18.56 20.43 6.71
C ALA A 323 17.31 21.24 7.12
N ALA A 324 16.23 20.58 7.58
CA ALA A 324 14.98 21.25 7.95
C ALA A 324 15.02 21.87 9.36
N ASP A 325 15.75 21.27 10.29
CA ASP A 325 15.87 21.77 11.68
C ASP A 325 16.85 22.96 11.85
N GLY A 326 17.62 23.30 10.80
CA GLY A 326 18.54 24.45 10.82
C GLY A 326 17.93 25.80 10.48
N ALA A 327 16.68 25.86 10.00
CA ALA A 327 16.08 27.08 9.44
C ALA A 327 15.10 27.83 10.37
N ALA A 328 14.77 27.28 11.55
CA ALA A 328 13.74 27.84 12.43
C ALA A 328 14.27 28.57 13.68
N ALA A 329 15.49 29.12 13.63
CA ALA A 329 16.06 29.85 14.77
C ALA A 329 16.90 31.08 14.36
N ALA A 330 16.31 32.03 13.64
CA ALA A 330 16.76 33.43 13.67
C ALA A 330 15.74 34.35 12.97
N ASP A 331 14.74 34.85 13.69
CA ASP A 331 14.34 36.25 13.52
C ASP A 331 13.54 36.77 14.72
N GLY A 332 14.24 37.52 15.58
CA GLY A 332 13.68 38.18 16.74
C GLY A 332 14.61 39.27 17.25
N ALA A 333 14.24 40.51 16.95
CA ALA A 333 14.71 41.79 17.49
C ALA A 333 15.88 42.51 16.78
N ALA A 334 15.55 43.61 16.07
CA ALA A 334 16.14 44.93 16.35
C ALA A 334 15.37 46.05 15.62
N ALA A 335 14.81 46.97 16.42
CA ALA A 335 14.24 48.22 15.98
C ALA A 335 15.33 49.28 15.69
N GLY A 336 15.11 50.07 14.63
CA GLY A 336 15.43 51.50 14.59
C GLY A 336 16.84 51.93 14.21
N LYS A 337 16.97 52.54 13.01
CA LYS A 337 17.25 53.98 12.84
C LYS A 337 17.42 54.33 11.35
N GLY A 338 16.68 55.34 10.92
CA GLY A 338 16.66 55.83 9.55
C GLY A 338 18.00 56.40 9.08
N LYS A 339 18.28 56.22 7.79
CA LYS A 339 19.30 56.98 7.07
C LYS A 339 18.78 57.34 5.68
N LYS A 340 18.59 58.63 5.48
CA LYS A 340 18.28 59.27 4.19
C LYS A 340 19.35 58.90 3.16
N VAL A 341 18.94 58.40 2.00
CA VAL A 341 19.81 58.36 0.80
C VAL A 341 19.15 59.15 -0.32
N LYS A 342 19.96 60.06 -0.85
CA LYS A 342 19.65 61.07 -1.84
C LYS A 342 19.37 60.44 -3.20
N ALA A 343 18.31 60.93 -3.85
CA ALA A 343 18.11 60.80 -5.28
C ALA A 343 19.29 61.40 -6.05
N LYS A 344 19.86 60.63 -6.98
CA LYS A 344 20.67 61.15 -8.09
C LYS A 344 20.16 60.49 -9.36
N GLY A 345 19.47 61.28 -10.17
CA GLY A 345 19.09 60.90 -11.52
C GLY A 345 20.32 60.67 -12.39
N LYS A 346 20.19 59.80 -13.38
CA LYS A 346 21.09 59.76 -14.52
C LYS A 346 20.26 59.60 -15.80
N LYS A 347 20.57 60.48 -16.73
CA LYS A 347 19.94 60.72 -18.02
C LYS A 347 20.23 59.60 -19.01
N ASN A 348 19.30 59.46 -19.93
CA ASN A 348 19.35 58.97 -21.31
C ASN A 348 20.77 58.86 -21.93
N ASN A 349 20.96 57.83 -22.75
CA ASN A 349 21.33 58.04 -24.14
C ASN A 349 21.05 56.82 -25.02
N ASN A 350 20.44 57.11 -26.17
CA ASN A 350 20.39 56.27 -27.37
C ASN A 350 21.79 55.87 -27.81
N ASN A 351 21.93 54.64 -28.29
CA ASN A 351 22.44 54.34 -29.63
C ASN A 351 21.84 53.02 -30.11
#